data_AF-A0A9D5Q8I7-F1
#
_entry.id   AF-A0A9D5Q8I7-F1
#
_cell.length_a   1.000
_cell.length_b   1.000
_cell.length_c   1.000
_cell.angle_alpha   90.00
_cell.angle_beta   90.00
_cell.angle_gamma   90.00
#
_symmetry.space_group_name_H-M   'P 1'
#
loop_
_entity.id
_entity.type
_entity.pdbx_description
1 polymer ?
#
loop_
_entity_poly.entity_id
_entity_poly.type
_entity_poly.pdbx_seq_one_letter_code
_entity_poly.pdbx_strand_id
1 'polypeptide(L)'
;MTRKGFRNRVEAGRALSSSLAHYKGIPDVIVLGLPRGGVPVAYEVAKELEAPLDVYLVRKLGAPGQPELAMGAYAENGTVIINEEIVRYLGISQDRIKDTVRGAREEIARRRRYYGHGETLDIGGKIAIVVDD
;
A
#
# COMPACT_ATOMS: atom_id res chain seq x y z
N MET A 1 -10.46 -14.38 25.89
CA MET A 1 -9.07 -13.95 26.14
C MET A 1 -8.85 -12.64 25.39
N THR A 2 -8.72 -11.53 26.10
CA THR A 2 -8.44 -10.22 25.50
C THR A 2 -7.07 -10.31 24.82
N ARG A 3 -7.04 -10.30 23.48
CA ARG A 3 -5.79 -10.33 22.72
C ARG A 3 -5.05 -9.04 23.08
N LYS A 4 -4.00 -9.16 23.90
CA LYS A 4 -3.11 -8.04 24.23
C LYS A 4 -2.52 -7.58 22.91
N GLY A 5 -2.81 -6.34 22.50
CA GLY A 5 -2.28 -5.77 21.26
C GLY A 5 -0.74 -5.75 21.29
N PHE A 6 -0.12 -5.63 20.13
CA PHE A 6 1.32 -5.43 20.04
C PHE A 6 1.70 -4.06 20.62
N ARG A 7 2.84 -3.98 21.31
CA ARG A 7 3.34 -2.74 21.93
C ARG A 7 3.78 -1.71 20.90
N ASN A 8 4.25 -2.17 19.74
CA ASN A 8 4.67 -1.33 18.63
C ASN A 8 4.72 -2.16 17.33
N ARG A 9 4.94 -1.46 16.21
CA ARG A 9 5.05 -2.05 14.86
C ARG A 9 6.19 -3.06 14.73
N VAL A 10 7.27 -2.90 15.49
CA VAL A 10 8.40 -3.85 15.46
C VAL A 10 7.97 -5.19 16.06
N GLU A 11 7.24 -5.18 17.18
CA GLU A 11 6.69 -6.40 17.77
C GLU A 11 5.64 -7.06 16.88
N ALA A 12 4.76 -6.25 16.27
CA ALA A 12 3.79 -6.74 15.28
C ALA A 12 4.49 -7.38 14.07
N GLY A 13 5.53 -6.71 13.54
CA GLY A 13 6.36 -7.18 12.44
C GLY A 13 6.97 -8.53 12.74
N ARG A 14 7.67 -8.70 13.87
CA ARG A 14 8.27 -9.99 14.25
C ARG A 14 7.26 -11.13 14.39
N ALA A 15 6.09 -10.84 14.95
CA ALA A 15 5.02 -11.82 15.06
C ALA A 15 4.47 -12.21 13.67
N LEU A 16 4.32 -11.24 12.77
CA LEU A 16 3.91 -11.48 11.39
C LEU A 16 4.98 -12.27 10.62
N SER A 17 6.26 -11.89 10.73
CA SER A 17 7.39 -12.58 10.10
C SER A 17 7.41 -14.07 10.44
N SER A 18 7.17 -14.41 11.71
CA SER A 18 7.12 -15.80 12.17
C SER A 18 6.03 -16.61 11.48
N SER A 19 4.88 -15.97 11.21
CA SER A 19 3.76 -16.61 10.49
C SER A 19 4.04 -16.77 8.99
N LEU A 20 4.93 -15.94 8.44
CA LEU A 20 5.34 -15.93 7.04
C LEU A 20 6.64 -16.69 6.78
N ALA A 21 7.26 -17.30 7.80
CA ALA A 21 8.59 -17.94 7.70
C ALA A 21 8.69 -19.01 6.60
N HIS A 22 7.57 -19.60 6.18
CA HIS A 22 7.52 -20.54 5.06
C HIS A 22 7.87 -19.91 3.69
N TYR A 23 7.87 -18.58 3.56
CA TYR A 23 8.34 -17.87 2.38
C TYR A 23 9.86 -17.67 2.37
N LYS A 24 10.56 -17.94 3.47
CA LYS A 24 12.01 -17.75 3.56
C LYS A 24 12.74 -18.65 2.57
N GLY A 25 13.63 -18.06 1.77
CA GLY A 25 14.40 -18.79 0.75
C GLY A 25 13.59 -19.18 -0.49
N ILE A 26 12.29 -18.85 -0.57
CA ILE A 26 11.53 -18.98 -1.81
C ILE A 26 12.04 -17.89 -2.78
N PRO A 27 12.40 -18.24 -4.03
CA PRO A 27 12.79 -17.25 -5.02
C PRO A 27 11.63 -16.31 -5.36
N ASP A 28 11.95 -15.11 -5.84
CA ASP A 28 10.96 -14.14 -6.32
C ASP A 28 9.93 -13.66 -5.29
N VAL A 29 10.26 -13.72 -4.00
CA VAL A 29 9.49 -13.03 -2.95
C VAL A 29 9.93 -11.57 -2.84
N ILE A 30 8.96 -10.66 -2.79
CA ILE A 30 9.17 -9.23 -2.51
C ILE A 30 8.21 -8.78 -1.41
N VAL A 31 8.71 -7.95 -0.51
CA VAL A 31 7.89 -7.33 0.54
C VAL A 31 7.65 -5.86 0.20
N LEU A 32 6.38 -5.45 0.24
CA LEU A 32 5.94 -4.09 -0.05
C LEU A 32 5.29 -3.48 1.18
N GLY A 33 5.90 -2.43 1.73
CA GLY A 33 5.34 -1.70 2.86
C GLY A 33 4.45 -0.54 2.41
N LEU A 34 3.24 -0.45 2.97
CA LEU A 34 2.36 0.71 2.76
C LEU A 34 2.71 1.83 3.75
N PRO A 35 3.04 3.05 3.29
CA PRO A 35 3.36 4.13 4.21
C PRO A 35 2.14 4.69 4.94
N ARG A 36 2.27 5.08 6.22
CA ARG A 36 3.54 5.19 6.98
C ARG A 36 3.80 4.03 7.91
N GLY A 37 2.73 3.43 8.43
CA GLY A 37 2.81 2.49 9.53
C GLY A 37 3.20 1.08 9.09
N GLY A 38 2.73 0.65 7.91
CA GLY A 38 3.14 -0.64 7.32
C GLY A 38 4.63 -0.79 7.08
N VAL A 39 5.37 0.30 6.81
CA VAL A 39 6.80 0.22 6.46
C VAL A 39 7.67 -0.38 7.58
N PRO A 40 7.61 0.08 8.84
CA PRO A 40 8.31 -0.59 9.94
C PRO A 40 7.95 -2.07 10.15
N VAL A 41 6.70 -2.46 9.87
CA VAL A 41 6.24 -3.86 9.97
C VAL A 41 6.84 -4.67 8.83
N ALA A 42 6.74 -4.15 7.60
CA ALA A 42 7.29 -4.73 6.37
C ALA A 42 8.80 -4.95 6.48
N TYR A 43 9.52 -4.03 7.14
CA TYR A 43 10.95 -4.17 7.38
C TYR A 43 11.30 -5.42 8.20
N GLU A 44 10.59 -5.69 9.29
CA GLU A 44 10.84 -6.92 10.08
C GLU A 44 10.45 -8.18 9.30
N VAL A 45 9.43 -8.10 8.42
CA VAL A 45 9.06 -9.21 7.53
C VAL A 45 10.15 -9.47 6.51
N ALA A 46 10.56 -8.46 5.75
CA ALA A 46 11.60 -8.57 4.73
C ALA A 46 12.92 -9.10 5.30
N LYS A 47 13.30 -8.60 6.49
CA LYS A 47 14.51 -9.04 7.20
C LYS A 47 14.48 -10.53 7.54
N GLU A 48 13.36 -11.04 8.05
CA GLU A 48 13.24 -12.46 8.42
C GLU A 48 13.27 -13.37 7.19
N LEU A 49 12.56 -12.95 6.13
CA LEU A 49 12.44 -13.70 4.89
C LEU A 49 13.68 -13.60 3.99
N GLU A 50 14.62 -12.71 4.31
CA GLU A 50 15.78 -12.37 3.47
C GLU A 50 15.34 -11.91 2.06
N ALA A 51 14.22 -11.20 2.00
CA ALA A 51 13.59 -10.75 0.76
C ALA A 51 13.80 -9.24 0.53
N PRO A 52 13.85 -8.77 -0.73
CA PRO A 52 13.83 -7.35 -1.04
C PRO A 52 12.61 -6.64 -0.43
N LEU A 53 12.85 -5.42 0.06
CA LEU A 53 11.83 -4.52 0.58
C LEU A 53 11.73 -3.28 -0.31
N ASP A 54 10.52 -2.91 -0.70
CA ASP A 54 10.23 -1.59 -1.27
C ASP A 54 8.97 -1.01 -0.63
N VAL A 55 8.74 0.27 -0.87
CA VAL A 55 7.53 0.99 -0.49
C VAL A 55 6.59 1.03 -1.68
N TYR A 56 5.33 0.63 -1.46
CA TYR A 56 4.28 0.77 -2.48
C TYR A 56 3.32 1.90 -2.13
N LEU A 57 3.27 2.92 -2.97
CA LEU A 57 2.46 4.11 -2.74
C LEU A 57 1.09 3.98 -3.41
N VAL A 58 0.04 4.07 -2.58
CA VAL A 58 -1.36 4.12 -3.01
C VAL A 58 -2.09 5.29 -2.33
N ARG A 59 -3.11 5.81 -3.00
CA ARG A 59 -4.01 6.83 -2.46
C ARG A 59 -5.46 6.48 -2.73
N LYS A 60 -6.28 6.48 -1.69
CA LYS A 60 -7.74 6.49 -1.79
C LYS A 60 -8.19 7.72 -2.59
N LEU A 61 -9.07 7.51 -3.56
CA LEU A 61 -9.82 8.55 -4.24
C LEU A 61 -11.15 8.71 -3.49
N GLY A 62 -11.26 9.79 -2.72
CA GLY A 62 -12.48 10.10 -1.97
C GLY A 62 -13.58 10.65 -2.89
N ALA A 63 -14.84 10.36 -2.58
CA ALA A 63 -15.97 10.93 -3.30
C ALA A 63 -16.04 12.46 -3.09
N PRO A 64 -16.41 13.27 -4.10
CA PRO A 64 -16.57 14.71 -3.96
C PRO A 64 -17.56 15.07 -2.84
N GLY A 65 -17.14 15.90 -1.88
CA GLY A 65 -17.94 16.26 -0.71
C GLY A 65 -17.99 15.20 0.39
N GLN A 66 -17.46 13.99 0.17
CA GLN A 66 -17.34 12.92 1.15
C GLN A 66 -15.95 12.23 1.07
N PRO A 67 -14.86 12.92 1.47
CA PRO A 67 -13.50 12.41 1.29
C PRO A 67 -13.22 11.06 1.95
N GLU A 68 -13.99 10.71 2.99
CA GLU A 68 -13.86 9.43 3.69
C GLU A 68 -14.44 8.26 2.90
N LEU A 69 -15.44 8.49 2.06
CA LEU A 69 -16.03 7.47 1.21
C LEU A 69 -15.14 7.25 -0.02
N ALA A 70 -14.54 6.07 -0.13
CA ALA A 70 -13.69 5.70 -1.27
C ALA A 70 -14.53 5.49 -2.53
N MET A 71 -14.38 6.33 -3.55
CA MET A 71 -14.88 6.04 -4.89
C MET A 71 -13.86 5.30 -5.75
N GLY A 72 -12.62 5.14 -5.27
CA GLY A 72 -11.57 4.46 -6.00
C GLY A 72 -10.20 4.53 -5.32
N ALA A 73 -9.17 4.16 -6.06
CA ALA A 73 -7.77 4.26 -5.66
C ALA A 73 -6.87 4.61 -6.85
N TYR A 74 -5.77 5.30 -6.55
CA TYR A 74 -4.69 5.61 -7.47
C TYR A 74 -3.39 5.03 -6.92
N ALA A 75 -2.64 4.30 -7.75
CA ALA A 75 -1.34 3.71 -7.39
C ALA A 75 -0.19 4.41 -8.12
N GLU A 76 1.03 4.30 -7.59
CA GLU A 76 2.19 5.01 -8.13
C GLU A 76 2.63 4.60 -9.53
N ASN A 77 2.26 3.40 -9.97
CA ASN A 77 2.45 2.96 -11.35
C ASN A 77 1.43 3.59 -12.33
N GLY A 78 0.57 4.51 -11.86
CA GLY A 78 -0.44 5.16 -12.68
C GLY A 78 -1.77 4.41 -12.76
N THR A 79 -1.90 3.25 -12.11
CA THR A 79 -3.15 2.48 -12.10
C THR A 79 -4.24 3.27 -11.38
N VAL A 80 -5.42 3.34 -12.00
CA VAL A 80 -6.63 3.92 -11.42
C VAL A 80 -7.69 2.84 -11.35
N ILE A 81 -8.22 2.60 -10.16
CA ILE A 81 -9.37 1.72 -9.94
C ILE A 81 -10.52 2.56 -9.43
N ILE A 82 -11.69 2.43 -10.07
CA ILE A 82 -12.89 3.16 -9.73
C ILE A 82 -13.98 2.17 -9.29
N ASN A 83 -14.68 2.51 -8.21
CA ASN A 83 -15.89 1.84 -7.80
C ASN A 83 -17.08 2.48 -8.56
N GLU A 84 -17.45 1.83 -9.66
CA GLU A 84 -18.52 2.27 -10.56
C GLU A 84 -19.90 2.33 -9.87
N GLU A 85 -20.14 1.51 -8.85
CA GLU A 85 -21.40 1.53 -8.10
C GLU A 85 -21.53 2.82 -7.28
N ILE A 86 -20.47 3.20 -6.57
CA ILE A 86 -20.42 4.44 -5.77
C ILE A 86 -20.52 5.66 -6.68
N VAL A 87 -19.78 5.66 -7.81
CA VAL A 87 -19.82 6.74 -8.79
C VAL A 87 -21.24 6.93 -9.34
N ARG A 88 -21.91 5.84 -9.71
CA ARG A 88 -23.27 5.87 -10.23
C ARG A 88 -24.29 6.31 -9.18
N TYR A 89 -24.20 5.76 -7.97
CA TYR A 89 -25.11 6.07 -6.87
C TYR A 89 -25.05 7.56 -6.49
N LEU A 90 -23.87 8.15 -6.50
CA LEU A 90 -23.65 9.56 -6.15
C LEU A 90 -23.73 10.52 -7.35
N GLY A 91 -23.96 10.01 -8.57
CA GLY A 91 -24.00 10.83 -9.79
C GLY A 91 -22.71 11.61 -10.05
N ILE A 92 -21.54 11.02 -9.75
CA ILE A 92 -20.26 11.70 -9.87
C ILE A 92 -19.89 11.85 -11.35
N SER A 93 -19.66 13.09 -11.80
CA SER A 93 -19.24 13.35 -13.17
C SER A 93 -17.81 12.89 -13.43
N GLN A 94 -17.54 12.53 -14.69
CA GLN A 94 -16.20 12.13 -15.13
C GLN A 94 -15.14 13.21 -14.86
N ASP A 95 -15.50 14.50 -14.96
CA ASP A 95 -14.57 15.59 -14.68
C ASP A 95 -14.18 15.66 -13.20
N ARG A 96 -15.13 15.40 -12.28
CA ARG A 96 -14.81 15.32 -10.85
C ARG A 96 -13.93 14.12 -10.50
N ILE A 97 -14.11 12.99 -11.20
CA ILE A 97 -13.22 11.84 -11.06
C ILE A 97 -11.80 12.23 -11.51
N LYS A 98 -11.65 12.84 -12.69
CA LYS A 98 -10.36 13.30 -13.21
C LYS A 98 -9.66 14.27 -12.27
N ASP A 99 -10.40 15.23 -11.69
CA ASP A 99 -9.84 16.19 -10.73
C ASP A 99 -9.29 15.49 -9.48
N THR A 100 -10.01 14.49 -8.98
CA THR A 100 -9.57 13.71 -7.80
C THR A 100 -8.35 12.85 -8.12
N VAL A 101 -8.33 12.22 -9.30
CA VAL A 101 -7.18 11.45 -9.80
C VAL A 101 -5.95 12.34 -9.95
N ARG A 102 -6.10 13.57 -10.50
CA ARG A 102 -4.99 14.53 -10.62
C ARG A 102 -4.39 14.87 -9.26
N GLY A 103 -5.23 15.20 -8.27
CA GLY A 103 -4.77 15.48 -6.91
C GLY A 103 -4.06 14.29 -6.27
N ALA A 104 -4.56 13.07 -6.45
CA ALA A 104 -3.92 11.87 -5.94
C ALA A 104 -2.56 11.60 -6.61
N ARG A 105 -2.46 11.82 -7.92
CA ARG A 105 -1.20 11.70 -8.67
C ARG A 105 -0.14 12.67 -8.17
N GLU A 106 -0.49 13.94 -7.98
CA GLU A 106 0.43 14.96 -7.45
C GLU A 106 0.92 14.60 -6.05
N GLU A 107 0.02 14.10 -5.20
CA GLU A 107 0.36 13.69 -3.85
C GLU A 107 1.23 12.43 -3.79
N ILE A 108 1.00 11.44 -4.66
CA ILE A 108 1.92 10.30 -4.79
C ILE A 108 3.30 10.77 -5.26
N ALA A 109 3.35 11.62 -6.29
CA ALA A 109 4.61 12.17 -6.79
C ALA A 109 5.38 12.93 -5.70
N ARG A 110 4.67 13.68 -4.85
CA ARG A 110 5.24 14.33 -3.67
C ARG A 110 5.78 13.31 -2.66
N ARG A 111 5.02 12.26 -2.34
CA ARG A 111 5.41 11.20 -1.39
C ARG A 111 6.59 10.36 -1.88
N ARG A 112 6.69 10.07 -3.18
CA ARG A 112 7.82 9.33 -3.76
C ARG A 112 9.15 10.05 -3.51
N ARG A 113 9.17 11.38 -3.40
CA ARG A 113 10.39 12.14 -3.04
C ARG A 113 10.88 11.87 -1.61
N TYR A 114 9.99 11.45 -0.71
CA TYR A 114 10.33 11.18 0.70
C TYR A 114 10.56 9.69 0.98
N TYR A 115 9.81 8.81 0.31
CA TYR A 115 9.87 7.36 0.53
C TYR A 115 10.68 6.61 -0.52
N GLY A 116 10.90 7.20 -1.68
CA GLY A 116 11.65 6.56 -2.76
C GLY A 116 13.14 6.55 -2.46
N HIS A 117 13.72 5.35 -2.43
CA HIS A 117 15.16 5.15 -2.44
C HIS A 117 15.50 4.21 -3.58
N GLY A 118 16.12 4.75 -4.65
CA GLY A 118 16.51 3.96 -5.82
C GLY A 118 15.37 3.63 -6.79
N GLU A 119 15.62 2.64 -7.64
CA GLU A 119 14.65 2.15 -8.62
C GLU A 119 13.53 1.34 -7.94
N THR A 120 12.30 1.48 -8.44
CA THR A 120 11.17 0.64 -8.02
C THR A 120 11.44 -0.81 -8.35
N LEU A 121 11.14 -1.72 -7.43
CA LEU A 121 11.26 -3.15 -7.71
C LEU A 121 10.19 -3.59 -8.71
N ASP A 122 10.59 -4.38 -9.71
CA ASP A 122 9.65 -5.04 -10.62
C ASP A 122 8.93 -6.18 -9.90
N ILE A 123 7.60 -6.12 -9.90
CA ILE A 123 6.70 -7.08 -9.24
C ILE A 123 6.16 -8.16 -10.19
N GLY A 124 6.41 -8.04 -11.50
CA GLY A 124 5.90 -8.97 -12.49
C GLY A 124 6.35 -10.41 -12.23
N GLY A 125 5.39 -11.33 -12.11
CA GLY A 125 5.67 -12.77 -11.89
C GLY A 125 6.22 -13.12 -10.51
N LYS A 126 6.24 -12.17 -9.57
CA LYS A 126 6.76 -12.35 -8.20
C LYS A 126 5.65 -12.64 -7.19
N ILE A 127 6.04 -13.22 -6.06
CA ILE A 127 5.18 -13.30 -4.87
C ILE A 127 5.31 -11.99 -4.11
N ALA A 128 4.29 -11.13 -4.20
CA ALA A 128 4.25 -9.86 -3.49
C ALA A 128 3.55 -9.99 -2.13
N ILE A 129 4.28 -9.72 -1.05
CA ILE A 129 3.73 -9.62 0.30
C ILE A 129 3.50 -8.14 0.61
N VAL A 130 2.24 -7.71 0.56
CA VAL A 130 1.85 -6.33 0.88
C VAL A 130 1.54 -6.22 2.38
N VAL A 131 2.17 -5.27 3.06
CA VAL A 131 2.13 -5.14 4.52
C VAL A 131 1.64 -3.75 4.94
N ASP A 132 0.67 -3.75 5.86
CA ASP A 132 0.20 -2.58 6.62
C ASP A 132 0.16 -2.89 8.12
N ASP A 133 0.04 -1.87 8.97
CA ASP A 133 0.10 -1.99 10.45
C ASP A 133 -1.23 -2.13 11.20
#